data_AF-A0A7W9HHI1-F1
#
_entry.id   AF-A0A7W9HHI1-F1
#
_cell.length_a   1.000
_cell.length_b   1.000
_cell.length_c   1.000
_cell.angle_alpha   90.00
_cell.angle_beta   90.00
_cell.angle_gamma   90.00
#
_symmetry.space_group_name_H-M   'P 1'
#
loop_
_entity.id
_entity.type
_entity.pdbx_description
1 polymer ?
#
loop_
_entity_poly.entity_id
_entity_poly.type
_entity_poly.pdbx_seq_one_letter_code
_entity_poly.pdbx_strand_id
1 'polypeptide(L)'
;MTNPFTTAEGEQAQRNLFRALAAADDGAMADFAKEVVAGRRSPRDLLTQGWAVESVMDETLAAVDKFHRLPEAEREVLVEEGPAFLEEYVAGLAGMDVEPTPPPARPVRDDDDDDQGPSLLRDAW
;
A
#
# COMPACT_ATOMS: atom_id res chain seq x y z
N MET A 1 -12.64 7.70 -13.73
CA MET A 1 -11.74 6.52 -13.67
C MET A 1 -11.83 5.92 -12.29
N THR A 2 -12.07 4.61 -12.18
CA THR A 2 -11.96 3.89 -10.92
C THR A 2 -10.48 3.72 -10.59
N ASN A 3 -10.09 3.87 -9.31
CA ASN A 3 -8.71 3.64 -8.91
C ASN A 3 -8.34 2.17 -9.19
N PRO A 4 -7.34 1.87 -10.03
CA PRO A 4 -7.01 0.49 -10.40
C PRO A 4 -6.58 -0.35 -9.19
N PHE A 5 -6.01 0.29 -8.16
CA PHE A 5 -5.57 -0.36 -6.93
C PHE A 5 -6.71 -0.77 -5.98
N THR A 6 -7.95 -0.32 -6.23
CA THR A 6 -9.12 -0.74 -5.43
C THR A 6 -9.90 -1.89 -6.07
N THR A 7 -9.40 -2.45 -7.16
CA THR A 7 -9.93 -3.66 -7.78
C THR A 7 -9.32 -4.90 -7.14
N ALA A 8 -9.94 -6.07 -7.30
CA ALA A 8 -9.36 -7.32 -6.78
C ALA A 8 -7.97 -7.62 -7.38
N GLU A 9 -7.76 -7.27 -8.64
CA GLU A 9 -6.48 -7.36 -9.34
C GLU A 9 -5.47 -6.37 -8.76
N GLY A 10 -5.87 -5.12 -8.55
CA GLY A 10 -5.05 -4.10 -7.90
C GLY A 10 -4.62 -4.47 -6.48
N GLU A 11 -5.53 -5.06 -5.69
CA GLU A 11 -5.20 -5.60 -4.37
C GLU A 11 -4.19 -6.75 -4.46
N GLN A 12 -4.33 -7.62 -5.46
CA GLN A 12 -3.39 -8.72 -5.69
C GLN A 12 -2.01 -8.19 -6.11
N ALA A 13 -1.97 -7.23 -7.02
CA ALA A 13 -0.76 -6.54 -7.44
C ALA A 13 -0.05 -5.89 -6.24
N GLN A 14 -0.80 -5.21 -5.36
CA GLN A 14 -0.24 -4.62 -4.15
C GLN A 14 0.34 -5.67 -3.20
N ARG A 15 -0.35 -6.80 -2.99
CA ARG A 15 0.17 -7.91 -2.19
C ARG A 15 1.46 -8.47 -2.78
N ASN A 16 1.51 -8.72 -4.08
CA ASN A 16 2.67 -9.26 -4.76
C ASN A 16 3.86 -8.30 -4.73
N LEU A 17 3.63 -6.99 -4.89
CA LEU A 17 4.66 -5.96 -4.75
C LEU A 17 5.33 -6.01 -3.37
N PHE A 18 4.55 -6.04 -2.28
CA PHE A 18 5.12 -6.10 -0.94
C PHE A 18 5.83 -7.44 -0.67
N ARG A 19 5.36 -8.56 -1.23
CA ARG A 19 6.13 -9.82 -1.12
C ARG A 19 7.47 -9.74 -1.84
N ALA A 20 7.50 -9.16 -3.05
CA ALA A 20 8.72 -8.98 -3.81
C ALA A 20 9.71 -8.04 -3.08
N LEU A 21 9.22 -6.95 -2.50
CA LEU A 21 10.02 -6.03 -1.69
C LEU A 21 10.52 -6.69 -0.40
N ALA A 22 9.71 -7.51 0.27
CA ALA A 22 10.09 -8.21 1.48
C ALA A 22 11.17 -9.28 1.25
N ALA A 23 11.21 -9.84 0.02
CA ALA A 23 12.22 -10.79 -0.41
C ALA A 23 13.56 -10.12 -0.77
N ALA A 24 13.62 -8.78 -0.87
CA ALA A 24 14.88 -8.06 -1.03
C ALA A 24 15.71 -8.12 0.26
N ASP A 25 17.04 -8.20 0.11
CA ASP A 25 17.96 -8.48 1.21
C ASP A 25 18.08 -7.31 2.21
N ASP A 26 18.06 -6.05 1.76
CA ASP A 26 18.34 -4.89 2.61
C ASP A 26 17.59 -3.62 2.18
N GLY A 27 17.36 -2.73 3.14
CA GLY A 27 16.78 -1.40 2.96
C GLY A 27 15.48 -1.16 3.74
N ALA A 28 15.24 0.10 4.11
CA ALA A 28 14.06 0.50 4.89
C ALA A 28 12.72 0.07 4.25
N MET A 29 12.65 0.05 2.91
CA MET A 29 11.45 -0.42 2.20
C MET A 29 11.29 -1.93 2.26
N ALA A 30 12.38 -2.70 2.21
CA ALA A 30 12.34 -4.16 2.35
C ALA A 30 11.88 -4.54 3.76
N ASP A 31 12.39 -3.85 4.79
CA ASP A 31 11.94 -4.04 6.17
C ASP A 31 10.48 -3.65 6.36
N PHE A 32 10.01 -2.56 5.74
CA PHE A 32 8.60 -2.19 5.78
C PHE A 32 7.72 -3.25 5.14
N ALA A 33 8.16 -3.74 3.99
CA ALA A 33 7.46 -4.79 3.27
C ALA A 33 7.36 -6.07 4.11
N LYS A 34 8.41 -6.47 4.85
CA LYS A 34 8.36 -7.61 5.78
C LYS A 34 7.30 -7.40 6.87
N GLU A 35 7.20 -6.21 7.45
CA GLU A 35 6.17 -5.88 8.45
C GLU A 35 4.74 -5.90 7.89
N VAL A 36 4.56 -5.41 6.66
CA VAL A 36 3.28 -5.44 5.94
C VAL A 36 2.87 -6.86 5.59
N VAL A 37 3.79 -7.67 5.05
CA VAL A 37 3.56 -9.10 4.72
C VAL A 37 3.23 -9.89 5.99
N ALA A 38 3.87 -9.57 7.12
CA ALA A 38 3.57 -10.20 8.41
C ALA A 38 2.25 -9.72 9.05
N GLY A 39 1.53 -8.77 8.44
CA GLY A 39 0.27 -8.24 8.93
C GLY A 39 0.38 -7.32 10.16
N ARG A 40 1.61 -6.91 10.53
CA ARG A 40 1.85 -6.00 11.66
C ARG A 40 1.65 -4.53 11.29
N ARG A 41 1.63 -4.22 10.00
CA ARG A 41 1.42 -2.88 9.45
C ARG A 41 0.52 -2.92 8.22
N SER A 42 -0.08 -1.77 7.92
CA SER A 42 -0.79 -1.52 6.66
C SER A 42 0.10 -0.74 5.68
N PRO A 43 -0.07 -0.90 4.35
CA PRO A 43 0.61 -0.04 3.37
C PRO A 43 0.39 1.47 3.59
N ARG A 44 -0.76 1.85 4.17
CA ARG A 44 -1.09 3.26 4.45
C ARG A 44 -0.21 3.85 5.55
N ASP A 45 0.39 3.02 6.39
CA ASP A 45 1.25 3.45 7.49
C ASP A 45 2.56 4.07 6.96
N LEU A 46 2.93 3.81 5.71
CA LEU A 46 4.05 4.47 5.04
C LEU A 46 3.83 5.99 4.94
N LEU A 47 2.58 6.43 4.77
CA LEU A 47 2.23 7.84 4.60
C LEU A 47 2.11 8.59 5.93
N THR A 48 2.04 7.87 7.05
CA THR A 48 1.73 8.45 8.37
C THR A 48 2.83 8.21 9.41
N GLN A 49 3.79 7.33 9.14
CA GLN A 49 4.88 7.01 10.06
C GLN A 49 6.25 7.24 9.41
N GLY A 50 7.05 8.13 10.02
CA GLY A 50 8.26 8.75 9.46
C GLY A 50 9.47 7.85 9.16
N TRP A 51 9.32 6.53 9.11
CA TRP A 51 10.45 5.60 9.11
C TRP A 51 11.07 5.32 7.73
N ALA A 52 10.33 5.61 6.66
CA ALA A 52 10.80 5.50 5.28
C ALA A 52 10.45 6.75 4.47
N VAL A 53 9.96 7.81 5.13
CA VAL A 53 9.35 8.95 4.45
C VAL A 53 10.41 9.78 3.77
N GLU A 54 11.55 10.10 4.40
CA GLU A 54 12.50 11.04 3.78
C GLU A 54 13.11 10.51 2.47
N SER A 55 13.67 9.29 2.45
CA SER A 55 14.29 8.75 1.23
C SER A 55 13.27 8.45 0.12
N VAL A 56 12.09 7.90 0.46
CA VAL A 56 11.03 7.61 -0.51
C VAL A 56 10.41 8.91 -1.04
N MET A 57 10.26 9.92 -0.18
CA MET A 57 9.76 11.23 -0.60
C MET A 57 10.78 11.95 -1.47
N ASP A 58 12.08 11.85 -1.17
CA ASP A 58 13.14 12.45 -2.00
C ASP A 58 13.15 11.86 -3.41
N GLU A 59 13.05 10.53 -3.53
CA GLU A 59 12.94 9.86 -4.84
C GLU A 59 11.66 10.25 -5.59
N THR A 60 10.53 10.32 -4.87
CA THR A 60 9.25 10.71 -5.45
C THR A 60 9.29 12.16 -5.94
N LEU A 61 9.82 13.07 -5.12
CA LEU A 61 9.99 14.47 -5.46
C LEU A 61 10.93 14.62 -6.67
N ALA A 62 12.05 13.90 -6.71
CA ALA A 62 12.97 13.91 -7.84
C ALA A 62 12.30 13.43 -9.15
N ALA A 63 11.44 12.41 -9.08
CA ALA A 63 10.69 11.91 -10.23
C ALA A 63 9.66 12.94 -10.74
N VAL A 64 8.93 13.59 -9.83
CA VAL A 64 7.98 14.67 -10.15
C VAL A 64 8.70 15.87 -10.77
N ASP A 65 9.83 16.27 -10.19
CA ASP A 65 10.69 17.33 -10.71
C ASP A 65 11.18 17.02 -12.13
N LYS A 66 11.61 15.77 -12.37
CA LYS A 66 12.03 15.31 -13.69
C LYS A 66 10.88 15.40 -14.69
N PHE A 67 9.67 14.97 -14.31
CA PHE A 67 8.48 15.07 -15.15
C PHE A 67 8.16 16.53 -15.52
N HIS A 68 8.22 17.45 -14.56
CA HIS A 68 7.95 18.87 -14.82
C HIS A 68 9.00 19.55 -15.69
N ARG A 69 10.23 19.04 -15.74
CA ARG A 69 11.29 19.53 -16.64
C ARG A 69 11.14 19.07 -18.09
N LEU A 70 10.28 18.09 -18.37
CA LEU A 70 10.02 17.64 -19.74
C LEU A 70 9.31 18.73 -20.54
N PRO A 71 9.53 18.82 -21.87
CA PRO A 71 8.70 19.61 -22.78
C PRO A 71 7.21 19.30 -22.63
N GLU A 72 6.35 20.29 -22.86
CA GLU A 72 4.90 20.12 -22.70
C GLU A 72 4.32 19.00 -23.55
N ALA A 73 4.72 18.93 -24.83
CA ALA A 73 4.31 17.86 -25.73
C ALA A 73 4.71 16.46 -25.23
N GLU A 74 5.89 16.32 -24.59
CA GLU A 74 6.32 15.05 -24.01
C GLU A 74 5.52 14.70 -22.75
N ARG A 75 5.17 15.71 -21.92
CA ARG A 75 4.30 15.49 -20.76
C ARG A 75 2.89 15.06 -21.17
N GLU A 76 2.33 15.67 -22.22
CA GLU A 76 1.02 15.32 -22.75
C GLU A 76 0.97 13.86 -23.20
N VAL A 77 1.98 13.42 -23.97
CA VAL A 77 2.11 12.01 -24.38
C VAL A 77 2.17 11.08 -23.17
N LEU A 78 2.99 11.40 -22.16
CA LEU A 78 3.07 10.56 -20.95
C LEU A 78 1.77 10.51 -20.15
N VAL A 79 1.00 11.61 -20.12
CA VAL A 79 -0.31 11.64 -19.46
C VAL A 79 -1.34 10.81 -20.23
N GLU A 80 -1.28 10.83 -21.57
CA GLU A 80 -2.16 10.03 -22.42
C GLU A 80 -1.85 8.53 -22.35
N GLU A 81 -0.57 8.15 -22.34
CA GLU A 81 -0.12 6.76 -22.29
C GLU A 81 -0.13 6.17 -20.87
N GLY A 82 -0.07 7.03 -19.84
CA GLY A 82 0.03 6.65 -18.44
C GLY A 82 -1.03 5.64 -17.97
N PRO A 83 -2.32 5.78 -18.33
CA PRO A 83 -3.34 4.80 -17.95
C PRO A 83 -3.08 3.39 -18.50
N ALA A 84 -2.72 3.27 -19.78
CA ALA A 84 -2.45 1.96 -20.41
C ALA A 84 -1.21 1.31 -19.79
N PHE A 85 -0.16 2.10 -19.55
CA PHE A 85 1.02 1.64 -18.81
C PHE A 85 0.66 1.16 -17.40
N LEU A 86 -0.18 1.91 -16.68
CA LEU A 86 -0.58 1.55 -15.32
C LEU A 86 -1.40 0.26 -15.28
N GLU A 87 -2.30 0.06 -16.24
CA GLU A 87 -3.06 -1.19 -16.39
C GLU A 87 -2.12 -2.38 -16.64
N GLU A 88 -1.20 -2.27 -17.60
CA GLU A 88 -0.21 -3.32 -17.88
C GLU A 88 0.68 -3.62 -16.67
N TYR A 89 1.13 -2.57 -15.97
CA TYR A 89 1.95 -2.70 -14.78
C TYR A 89 1.22 -3.42 -13.65
N VAL A 90 -0.04 -3.04 -13.38
CA VAL A 90 -0.87 -3.70 -12.36
C VAL A 90 -1.13 -5.16 -12.72
N ALA A 91 -1.47 -5.46 -13.98
CA ALA A 91 -1.67 -6.82 -14.44
C ALA A 91 -0.40 -7.67 -14.32
N GLY A 92 0.75 -7.10 -14.68
CA GLY A 92 2.05 -7.75 -14.54
C GLY A 92 2.38 -8.09 -13.09
N LEU A 93 2.18 -7.15 -12.16
CA LEU A 93 2.36 -7.39 -10.73
C LEU A 93 1.39 -8.43 -10.18
N ALA A 94 0.11 -8.38 -10.58
CA ALA A 94 -0.90 -9.34 -10.16
C ALA A 94 -0.59 -10.76 -10.64
N GLY A 95 0.00 -10.90 -11.82
CA GLY A 95 0.43 -12.16 -12.42
C GLY A 95 1.75 -12.73 -11.92
N MET A 96 2.49 -12.01 -11.07
CA MET A 96 3.75 -12.52 -10.51
C MET A 96 3.50 -13.78 -9.66
N ASP A 97 4.26 -14.84 -9.94
CA ASP A 97 4.34 -16.03 -9.10
C ASP A 97 5.29 -15.77 -7.94
N VAL A 98 4.74 -15.18 -6.87
CA VAL A 98 5.46 -14.93 -5.63
C VAL A 98 5.00 -15.96 -4.61
N GLU A 99 5.94 -16.71 -4.03
CA GLU A 99 5.63 -17.82 -3.12
C GLU A 99 4.62 -17.37 -2.04
N PRO A 100 3.49 -18.09 -1.88
CA PRO A 100 2.44 -17.65 -0.98
C PRO A 100 2.94 -17.73 0.46
N THR A 101 3.28 -16.58 1.05
CA THR A 101 3.43 -16.48 2.49
C THR A 101 2.08 -16.83 3.13
N PRO A 102 2.01 -17.76 4.11
CA PRO A 102 0.75 -18.12 4.73
C PRO A 102 0.08 -16.85 5.27
N PRO A 103 -1.25 -16.73 5.12
CA PRO A 103 -1.96 -15.54 5.59
C PRO A 103 -1.66 -15.35 7.08
N PRO A 104 -1.41 -14.10 7.54
CA PRO A 104 -1.30 -13.85 8.97
C PRO A 104 -2.56 -14.39 9.64
N ALA A 105 -2.39 -15.09 10.76
CA ALA A 105 -3.50 -15.52 11.58
C ALA A 105 -4.38 -14.29 11.83
N ARG A 106 -5.65 -14.35 11.42
CA ARG A 106 -6.59 -13.27 11.73
C ARG A 106 -6.51 -13.06 13.24
N PRO A 107 -6.36 -11.83 13.74
CA PRO A 107 -6.56 -11.61 15.17
C PRO A 107 -7.92 -12.21 15.50
N VAL A 108 -7.94 -13.09 16.50
CA VAL A 108 -9.17 -13.61 17.07
C VAL A 108 -9.97 -12.37 17.44
N ARG A 109 -11.08 -12.15 16.76
CA ARG A 109 -12.11 -11.25 17.27
C ARG A 109 -12.57 -11.93 18.55
N ASP A 110 -12.24 -11.34 19.70
CA ASP A 110 -12.98 -11.61 20.92
C ASP A 110 -14.41 -11.10 20.66
N ASP A 111 -15.24 -11.93 20.04
CA ASP A 111 -16.70 -11.79 19.98
C ASP A 111 -17.32 -12.48 21.21
N ASP A 112 -16.74 -12.23 22.39
CA ASP A 112 -17.30 -12.60 23.70
C ASP A 112 -17.28 -11.35 24.61
N ASP A 113 -18.29 -10.50 24.46
CA ASP A 113 -18.91 -9.75 25.57
C ASP A 113 -20.19 -9.02 25.08
N ASP A 114 -21.20 -9.82 24.72
CA ASP A 114 -22.60 -9.42 24.87
C ASP A 114 -23.00 -9.68 26.34
N ASP A 115 -22.75 -8.74 27.26
CA ASP A 115 -23.60 -8.60 28.46
C ASP A 115 -23.41 -7.24 29.19
N GLN A 116 -24.50 -6.46 29.21
CA GLN A 116 -24.90 -5.50 30.25
C GLN A 116 -23.91 -4.42 30.74
N GLY A 117 -23.84 -3.30 30.00
CA GLY A 117 -23.45 -2.02 30.60
C GLY A 117 -24.57 -1.46 31.51
N PRO A 118 -24.32 -1.12 32.79
CA PRO A 118 -25.34 -0.51 33.63
C PRO A 118 -25.65 0.93 33.15
N SER A 119 -26.94 1.14 32.88
CA SER A 119 -27.55 2.46 32.63
C SER A 119 -27.47 3.33 33.89
N LEU A 120 -26.38 4.09 34.07
CA LEU A 120 -26.32 5.16 35.07
C LEU A 120 -25.45 6.31 34.59
N LEU A 121 -26.05 7.24 33.85
CA LEU A 121 -25.68 8.66 33.83
C LEU A 121 -26.88 9.50 33.30
N ARG A 122 -28.07 9.20 33.82
CA ARG A 122 -29.12 10.21 33.98
C ARG A 122 -29.11 10.58 35.46
N ASP A 123 -29.03 11.88 35.72
CA ASP A 123 -29.05 12.55 37.03
C ASP A 123 -27.69 12.71 37.72
N ALA A 124 -26.94 13.74 37.31
CA ALA A 124 -26.17 14.60 38.20
C ALA A 124 -25.68 15.87 37.48
N TRP A 125 -26.48 16.94 37.63
CA TRP A 125 -26.15 18.38 37.49
C TRP A 125 -25.85 18.96 36.10
#